data_AF-D9WGK4-F1
#
_entry.id   AF-D9WGK4-F1
#
_cell.length_a   1.000
_cell.length_b   1.000
_cell.length_c   1.000
_cell.angle_alpha   90.00
_cell.angle_beta   90.00
_cell.angle_gamma   90.00
#
_symmetry.space_group_name_H-M   'P 1'
#
loop_
_entity.id
_entity.type
_entity.pdbx_description
1 polymer ?
#
loop_
_entity_poly.entity_id
_entity_poly.type
_entity_poly.pdbx_seq_one_letter_code
_entity_poly.pdbx_strand_id
1 'polypeptide(L)'
;MRPDSGPGAGPSPGEAAAFLLDKIRQGNGYARGRKRRFRRSASVTKVATLALSAASTVILGFQDLNTWADVALGCVALVTLLGAIEPFFNWRSRWVLMEDAQYRFQRLADDLEYLMASTGPDELTFDQLSEIFGRYQAIWDDLSRTWLEHRREPAPSANA
;
A
#
# COMPACT_ATOMS: atom_id res chain seq x y z
N MET A 1 -14.06 -13.24 42.39
CA MET A 1 -15.27 -13.86 41.82
C MET A 1 -15.24 -13.57 40.33
N ARG A 2 -14.99 -14.58 39.51
CA ARG A 2 -15.03 -14.52 38.04
C ARG A 2 -16.33 -15.22 37.66
N PRO A 3 -17.31 -14.56 37.03
CA PRO A 3 -18.49 -15.26 36.55
C PRO A 3 -18.11 -16.04 35.28
N ASP A 4 -18.70 -17.23 35.18
CA ASP A 4 -18.37 -18.28 34.24
C ASP A 4 -18.70 -17.88 32.79
N SER A 5 -17.73 -18.01 31.89
CA SER A 5 -17.95 -17.90 30.45
C SER A 5 -18.57 -19.20 29.93
N GLY A 6 -19.91 -19.26 29.89
CA GLY A 6 -20.63 -20.34 29.23
C GLY A 6 -20.30 -20.42 27.73
N PRO A 7 -20.46 -21.59 27.07
CA PRO A 7 -20.01 -21.84 25.70
C PRO A 7 -20.87 -21.18 24.59
N GLY A 8 -21.36 -19.96 24.82
CA GLY A 8 -22.19 -19.21 23.88
C GLY A 8 -22.27 -17.69 24.13
N ALA A 9 -21.53 -17.16 25.11
CA ALA A 9 -21.45 -15.71 25.32
C ALA A 9 -20.41 -15.13 24.35
N GLY A 10 -20.81 -14.15 23.54
CA GLY A 10 -19.88 -13.41 22.69
C GLY A 10 -18.74 -12.78 23.50
N PRO A 11 -17.64 -12.36 22.83
CA PRO A 11 -16.49 -11.77 23.51
C PRO A 11 -16.92 -10.57 24.35
N SER A 12 -16.29 -10.36 25.50
CA SER A 12 -16.50 -9.14 26.29
C SER A 12 -16.11 -7.88 25.48
N PRO A 13 -16.61 -6.67 25.82
CA PRO A 13 -16.20 -5.44 25.16
C PRO A 13 -14.67 -5.25 25.13
N GLY A 14 -13.98 -5.58 26.22
CA GLY A 14 -12.51 -5.54 26.29
C GLY A 14 -11.83 -6.50 25.32
N GLU A 15 -12.32 -7.74 25.19
CA GLU A 15 -11.80 -8.72 24.23
C GLU A 15 -12.09 -8.30 22.79
N ALA A 16 -13.28 -7.77 22.52
CA ALA A 16 -13.65 -7.23 21.21
C ALA A 16 -12.78 -6.03 20.82
N ALA A 17 -12.47 -5.15 21.77
CA ALA A 17 -11.56 -4.02 21.57
C ALA A 17 -10.13 -4.47 21.25
N ALA A 18 -9.59 -5.43 22.02
CA ALA A 18 -8.28 -6.00 21.77
C ALA A 18 -8.19 -6.68 20.38
N PHE A 19 -9.23 -7.42 20.01
CA PHE A 19 -9.34 -8.03 18.68
C PHE A 19 -9.40 -6.98 17.57
N LEU A 20 -10.19 -5.91 17.75
CA LEU A 20 -10.29 -4.83 16.78
C LEU A 20 -8.96 -4.09 16.63
N LEU A 21 -8.25 -3.83 17.73
CA LEU A 21 -6.93 -3.21 17.71
C LEU A 21 -5.92 -4.05 16.93
N ASP A 22 -5.92 -5.37 17.13
CA ASP A 22 -5.07 -6.28 16.36
C ASP A 22 -5.41 -6.22 14.86
N LYS A 23 -6.70 -6.20 14.48
CA LYS A 23 -7.12 -6.04 13.08
C LYS A 23 -6.67 -4.71 12.47
N ILE A 24 -6.79 -3.61 13.20
CA ILE A 24 -6.33 -2.29 12.74
C ILE A 24 -4.80 -2.31 12.52
N ARG A 25 -4.04 -2.89 13.45
CA ARG A 25 -2.58 -3.03 13.34
C ARG A 25 -2.17 -3.92 12.17
N GLN A 26 -2.90 -5.01 11.91
CA GLN A 26 -2.69 -5.84 10.71
C GLN A 26 -2.94 -5.04 9.42
N GLY A 27 -4.01 -4.24 9.37
CA GLY A 27 -4.30 -3.34 8.24
C GLY A 27 -3.19 -2.32 7.99
N ASN A 28 -2.67 -1.71 9.05
CA ASN A 28 -1.49 -0.84 8.98
C ASN A 28 -0.25 -1.57 8.45
N GLY A 29 0.02 -2.78 8.94
CA GLY A 29 1.10 -3.65 8.47
C GLY A 29 1.00 -3.97 6.98
N TYR A 30 -0.21 -4.28 6.49
CA TYR A 30 -0.47 -4.48 5.07
C TYR A 30 -0.15 -3.24 4.24
N ALA A 31 -0.66 -2.07 4.64
CA ALA A 31 -0.41 -0.80 3.95
C ALA A 31 1.10 -0.47 3.90
N ARG A 32 1.80 -0.62 5.03
CA ARG A 32 3.25 -0.40 5.14
C ARG A 32 4.06 -1.35 4.25
N GLY A 33 3.72 -2.64 4.23
CA GLY A 33 4.37 -3.64 3.38
C GLY A 33 4.22 -3.31 1.90
N ARG A 34 3.01 -2.94 1.48
CA ARG A 34 2.69 -2.57 0.10
C ARG A 34 3.38 -1.28 -0.32
N LYS A 35 3.39 -0.25 0.53
CA LYS A 35 4.13 1.02 0.34
C LYS A 35 5.61 0.76 0.06
N ARG A 36 6.27 -0.08 0.86
CA ARG A 36 7.70 -0.40 0.69
C ARG A 36 7.97 -1.11 -0.64
N ARG A 37 7.09 -2.03 -1.05
CA ARG A 37 7.21 -2.73 -2.33
C ARG A 37 7.07 -1.77 -3.51
N PHE A 38 6.04 -0.93 -3.51
CA PHE A 38 5.82 0.05 -4.58
C PHE A 38 6.95 1.08 -4.65
N ARG A 39 7.41 1.60 -3.51
CA ARG A 39 8.56 2.52 -3.50
C ARG A 39 9.82 1.88 -4.08
N ARG A 40 10.12 0.64 -3.70
CA ARG A 40 11.26 -0.11 -4.25
C ARG A 40 11.14 -0.31 -5.76
N SER A 41 9.98 -0.74 -6.26
CA SER A 41 9.78 -0.92 -7.69
C SER A 41 10.00 0.39 -8.46
N ALA A 42 9.48 1.52 -7.97
CA ALA A 42 9.70 2.82 -8.60
C ALA A 42 11.19 3.21 -8.65
N SER A 43 11.90 3.04 -7.53
CA SER A 43 13.33 3.33 -7.45
C SER A 43 14.15 2.41 -8.35
N VAL A 44 13.83 1.12 -8.40
CA VAL A 44 14.53 0.15 -9.25
C VAL A 44 14.36 0.50 -10.73
N THR A 45 13.15 0.86 -11.18
CA THR A 45 12.92 1.27 -12.57
C THR A 45 13.78 2.48 -12.92
N LYS A 46 13.77 3.55 -12.10
CA LYS A 46 14.56 4.75 -12.37
C LYS A 46 16.07 4.51 -12.38
N VAL A 47 16.58 3.77 -11.40
CA VAL A 47 18.01 3.46 -11.31
C VAL A 47 18.44 2.56 -12.47
N ALA A 48 17.63 1.58 -12.85
CA ALA A 48 17.90 0.72 -13.99
C ALA A 48 17.93 1.52 -15.30
N THR A 49 16.96 2.41 -15.53
CA THR A 49 16.94 3.29 -16.71
C THR A 49 18.20 4.16 -16.76
N LEU A 50 18.57 4.81 -15.65
CA LEU A 50 19.78 5.64 -15.60
C LEU A 50 21.05 4.83 -15.85
N ALA A 51 21.17 3.65 -15.24
CA ALA A 51 22.32 2.77 -15.40
C ALA A 51 22.45 2.26 -16.85
N LEU A 52 21.34 1.87 -17.48
CA LEU A 52 21.30 1.41 -18.87
C LEU A 52 21.63 2.54 -19.84
N SER A 53 21.12 3.75 -19.62
CA SER A 53 21.46 4.92 -20.43
C SER A 53 22.96 5.24 -20.31
N ALA A 54 23.51 5.24 -19.09
CA ALA A 54 24.93 5.49 -18.87
C ALA A 54 25.80 4.39 -19.51
N ALA A 55 25.44 3.12 -19.35
CA ALA A 55 26.12 2.00 -19.97
C ALA A 55 26.10 2.12 -21.50
N SER A 56 24.95 2.44 -22.09
CA SER A 56 24.84 2.64 -23.54
C SER A 56 25.78 3.75 -24.03
N THR A 57 25.87 4.88 -23.33
CA THR A 57 26.77 5.99 -23.70
C THR A 57 28.24 5.57 -23.63
N VAL A 58 28.63 4.82 -22.59
CA VAL A 58 30.01 4.31 -22.45
C VAL A 58 30.34 3.32 -23.55
N ILE A 59 29.44 2.39 -23.85
CA ILE A 59 29.62 1.35 -24.87
C ILE A 59 29.72 1.96 -26.27
N LEU A 60 28.88 2.96 -26.59
CA LEU A 60 28.97 3.68 -27.87
C LEU A 60 30.27 4.50 -28.01
N GLY A 61 30.85 4.94 -26.88
CA GLY A 61 32.10 5.68 -26.86
C GLY A 61 33.34 4.82 -27.12
N PHE A 62 33.25 3.49 -27.02
CA PHE A 62 34.33 2.59 -27.38
C PHE A 62 34.48 2.49 -28.90
N GLN A 63 35.69 2.67 -29.42
CA GLN A 63 35.98 2.73 -30.86
C GLN A 63 35.88 1.36 -31.58
N ASP A 64 35.76 0.26 -30.83
CA ASP A 64 35.60 -1.11 -31.35
C ASP A 64 34.11 -1.47 -31.52
N LEU A 65 33.48 -0.88 -32.54
CA LEU A 65 32.02 -0.88 -32.70
C LEU A 65 31.41 -2.25 -33.04
N ASN A 66 32.18 -3.18 -33.63
CA ASN A 66 31.60 -4.40 -34.24
C ASN A 66 31.09 -5.43 -33.22
N THR A 67 31.65 -5.50 -32.01
CA THR A 67 31.19 -6.43 -30.94
C THR A 67 30.31 -5.77 -29.88
N TRP A 68 30.34 -4.44 -29.76
CA TRP A 68 29.72 -3.70 -28.67
C TRP A 68 28.45 -2.95 -29.07
N ALA A 69 28.22 -2.74 -30.38
CA ALA A 69 27.03 -2.06 -30.90
C ALA A 69 25.72 -2.79 -30.53
N ASP A 70 25.67 -4.12 -30.64
CA ASP A 70 24.47 -4.90 -30.31
C ASP A 70 24.11 -4.80 -28.82
N VAL A 71 25.11 -4.71 -27.95
CA VAL A 71 24.93 -4.53 -26.50
C VAL A 71 24.36 -3.14 -26.19
N ALA A 72 24.88 -2.10 -26.86
CA ALA A 72 24.34 -0.74 -26.70
C ALA A 72 22.89 -0.64 -27.17
N LEU A 73 22.56 -1.26 -28.32
CA LEU A 73 21.19 -1.36 -28.83
C LEU A 73 20.26 -2.06 -27.83
N GLY A 74 20.72 -3.15 -27.21
CA GLY A 74 20.00 -3.82 -26.13
C GLY A 74 19.73 -2.93 -24.93
N CYS A 75 20.71 -2.13 -24.50
CA CYS A 75 20.55 -1.16 -23.41
C CYS A 75 19.51 -0.08 -23.74
N VAL A 76 19.54 0.49 -24.95
CA VAL A 76 18.56 1.50 -25.40
C VAL A 76 17.15 0.90 -25.44
N ALA A 77 16.98 -0.31 -25.98
CA ALA A 77 15.68 -0.98 -26.01
C ALA A 77 15.11 -1.21 -24.60
N LEU A 78 15.96 -1.57 -23.62
CA LEU A 78 15.55 -1.70 -22.23
C LEU A 78 15.17 -0.35 -21.60
N VAL A 79 15.88 0.73 -21.91
CA VAL A 79 15.51 2.09 -21.48
C VAL A 79 14.13 2.47 -22.00
N THR A 80 13.85 2.21 -23.27
CA THR A 80 12.54 2.46 -23.89
C THR A 80 11.44 1.64 -23.20
N LEU A 81 11.68 0.37 -22.93
CA LEU A 81 10.71 -0.48 -22.24
C LEU A 81 10.44 0.00 -20.81
N LEU A 82 11.48 0.34 -20.05
CA LEU A 82 11.33 0.86 -18.68
C LEU A 82 10.62 2.21 -18.66
N GLY A 83 10.92 3.08 -19.63
CA GLY A 83 10.25 4.38 -19.82
C GLY A 83 8.77 4.24 -20.19
N ALA A 84 8.39 3.22 -20.97
CA ALA A 84 6.99 2.93 -21.28
C ALA A 84 6.22 2.31 -20.10
N ILE A 85 6.93 1.55 -19.25
CA ILE A 85 6.34 0.88 -18.08
C ILE A 85 6.04 1.88 -16.95
N GLU A 86 6.88 2.90 -16.72
CA GLU A 86 6.75 3.86 -15.60
C GLU A 86 5.40 4.63 -15.56
N PRO A 87 4.86 5.16 -16.67
CA PRO A 87 3.53 5.75 -16.72
C PRO A 87 2.44 4.73 -16.37
N PHE A 88 2.56 3.50 -16.91
CA PHE A 88 1.50 2.50 -16.86
C PHE A 88 1.12 2.06 -15.44
N PHE A 89 2.08 1.90 -14.51
CA PHE A 89 1.69 1.53 -13.14
C PHE A 89 1.58 2.72 -12.17
N ASN A 90 1.81 3.96 -12.61
CA ASN A 90 1.68 5.18 -11.80
C ASN A 90 2.13 4.95 -10.34
N TRP A 91 3.39 4.52 -10.18
CA TRP A 91 3.91 4.05 -8.90
C TRP A 91 3.77 5.12 -7.83
N ARG A 92 3.85 6.40 -8.23
CA ARG A 92 3.70 7.54 -7.34
C ARG A 92 2.35 7.55 -6.65
N SER A 93 1.27 7.52 -7.43
CA SER A 93 -0.10 7.42 -6.87
C SER A 93 -0.23 6.19 -5.97
N ARG A 94 0.30 5.03 -6.39
CA ARG A 94 0.16 3.78 -5.63
C ARG A 94 0.83 3.80 -4.27
N TRP A 95 2.01 4.39 -4.12
CA TRP A 95 2.66 4.46 -2.80
C TRP A 95 2.05 5.53 -1.91
N VAL A 96 1.57 6.64 -2.49
CA VAL A 96 0.86 7.70 -1.75
C VAL A 96 -0.47 7.17 -1.19
N LEU A 97 -1.24 6.42 -1.98
CA LEU A 97 -2.46 5.76 -1.52
C LEU A 97 -2.21 4.83 -0.32
N MET A 98 -1.13 4.05 -0.38
CA MET A 98 -0.74 3.17 0.73
C MET A 98 -0.24 3.95 1.95
N GLU A 99 0.37 5.13 1.75
CA GLU A 99 0.79 6.01 2.85
C GLU A 99 -0.41 6.63 3.56
N ASP A 100 -1.42 7.10 2.83
CA ASP A 100 -2.65 7.62 3.41
C ASP A 100 -3.37 6.55 4.24
N ALA A 101 -3.55 5.36 3.68
CA ALA A 101 -4.15 4.24 4.40
C ALA A 101 -3.35 3.86 5.65
N GLN A 102 -2.01 3.84 5.56
CA GLN A 102 -1.12 3.58 6.69
C GLN A 102 -1.35 4.60 7.83
N TYR A 103 -1.39 5.89 7.49
CA TYR A 103 -1.62 6.95 8.47
C TYR A 103 -3.00 6.82 9.14
N ARG A 104 -4.04 6.54 8.35
CA ARG A 104 -5.41 6.38 8.86
C ARG A 104 -5.56 5.18 9.77
N PHE A 105 -4.95 4.04 9.45
CA PHE A 105 -4.95 2.88 10.35
C PHE A 105 -4.14 3.14 11.63
N GLN A 106 -3.00 3.82 11.54
CA GLN A 106 -2.22 4.19 12.74
C GLN A 106 -3.05 5.08 13.66
N ARG A 107 -3.64 6.15 13.12
CA ARG A 107 -4.49 7.05 13.90
C ARG A 107 -5.67 6.33 14.54
N LEU A 108 -6.32 5.41 13.83
CA LEU A 108 -7.44 4.64 14.38
C LEU A 108 -6.99 3.69 15.50
N ALA A 109 -5.78 3.12 15.42
CA ALA A 109 -5.21 2.33 16.49
C ALA A 109 -4.96 3.20 17.73
N ASP A 110 -4.38 4.38 17.54
CA ASP A 110 -4.11 5.32 18.63
C ASP A 110 -5.43 5.78 19.31
N ASP A 111 -6.48 6.06 18.52
CA ASP A 111 -7.81 6.40 19.04
C ASP A 111 -8.42 5.27 19.89
N LEU A 112 -8.31 4.02 19.44
CA LEU A 112 -8.84 2.86 20.17
C LEU A 112 -8.01 2.56 21.43
N GLU A 113 -6.69 2.69 21.36
CA GLU A 113 -5.81 2.55 22.53
C GLU A 113 -6.12 3.62 23.58
N TYR A 114 -6.35 4.87 23.15
CA TYR A 114 -6.77 5.93 24.04
C TYR A 114 -8.14 5.64 24.67
N LEU A 115 -9.12 5.16 23.90
CA LEU A 115 -10.43 4.78 24.42
C LEU A 115 -10.31 3.67 25.48
N MET A 116 -9.52 2.63 25.22
CA MET A 116 -9.28 1.54 26.15
C MET A 116 -8.54 1.98 27.42
N ALA A 117 -7.66 2.97 27.32
CA ALA A 117 -6.91 3.49 28.46
C ALA A 117 -7.70 4.49 29.30
N SER A 118 -8.63 5.24 28.67
CA SER A 118 -9.43 6.28 29.32
C SER A 118 -10.78 5.79 29.84
N THR A 119 -11.24 4.61 29.42
CA THR A 119 -12.53 4.03 29.81
C THR A 119 -12.29 2.84 30.74
N GLY A 120 -13.04 2.75 31.84
CA GLY A 120 -12.99 1.59 32.73
C GLY A 120 -13.37 0.29 32.01
N PRO A 121 -12.86 -0.88 32.43
CA PRO A 121 -13.15 -2.16 31.77
C PRO A 121 -14.64 -2.50 31.69
N ASP A 122 -15.41 -2.05 32.68
CA ASP A 122 -16.86 -2.27 32.79
C ASP A 122 -17.69 -1.15 32.13
N GLU A 123 -17.06 -0.05 31.73
CA GLU A 123 -17.69 1.11 31.09
C GLU A 123 -17.56 1.07 29.56
N LEU A 124 -16.67 0.24 29.04
CA LEU A 124 -16.46 0.08 27.60
C LEU A 124 -17.66 -0.62 26.97
N THR A 125 -18.29 0.00 25.97
CA THR A 125 -19.51 -0.51 25.35
C THR A 125 -19.28 -0.96 23.90
N PHE A 126 -20.14 -1.86 23.42
CA PHE A 126 -20.13 -2.26 22.01
C PHE A 126 -20.49 -1.13 21.06
N ASP A 127 -21.27 -0.14 21.50
CA ASP A 127 -21.62 1.03 20.66
C ASP A 127 -20.39 1.87 20.33
N GLN A 128 -19.53 2.13 21.33
CA GLN A 128 -18.25 2.81 21.12
C GLN A 128 -17.35 2.02 20.16
N LEU A 129 -17.30 0.69 20.30
CA LEU A 129 -16.52 -0.17 19.40
C LEU A 129 -17.11 -0.25 17.99
N SER A 130 -18.43 -0.19 17.87
CA SER A 130 -19.13 -0.18 16.58
C SER A 130 -18.77 1.08 15.78
N GLU A 131 -18.64 2.23 16.45
CA GLU A 131 -18.17 3.46 15.82
C GLU A 131 -16.73 3.33 15.28
N ILE A 132 -15.82 2.76 16.09
CA ILE A 132 -14.43 2.49 15.67
C ILE A 132 -14.41 1.49 14.51
N PHE A 133 -15.24 0.45 14.57
CA PHE A 133 -15.34 -0.55 13.52
C PHE A 133 -15.87 0.03 12.20
N GLY A 134 -16.87 0.91 12.26
CA GLY A 134 -17.37 1.64 11.10
C GLY A 134 -16.28 2.50 10.45
N ARG A 135 -15.46 3.19 11.26
CA ARG A 135 -14.28 3.93 10.76
C ARG A 135 -13.24 3.00 10.15
N TYR A 136 -13.00 1.84 10.74
CA TYR A 136 -12.11 0.81 10.18
C TYR A 136 -12.59 0.33 8.80
N GLN A 137 -13.87 0.02 8.65
CA GLN A 137 -14.45 -0.39 7.36
C GLN A 137 -14.35 0.72 6.32
N ALA A 138 -14.63 1.97 6.71
CA ALA A 138 -14.53 3.12 5.80
C ALA A 138 -13.13 3.33 5.23
N ILE A 139 -12.06 3.01 5.98
CA ILE A 139 -10.68 3.06 5.46
C ILE A 139 -10.50 2.00 4.36
N TRP A 140 -11.00 0.78 4.56
CA TRP A 140 -10.92 -0.28 3.56
C TRP A 140 -11.75 -0.01 2.31
N ASP A 141 -12.94 0.54 2.48
CA ASP A 141 -13.84 0.88 1.37
C ASP A 141 -13.21 1.96 0.49
N ASP A 142 -12.67 3.02 1.11
CA ASP A 142 -11.99 4.09 0.41
C ASP A 142 -10.72 3.62 -0.31
N LEU A 143 -9.92 2.79 0.37
CA LEU A 143 -8.74 2.17 -0.22
C LEU A 143 -9.12 1.31 -1.44
N SER A 144 -10.18 0.50 -1.32
CA SER A 144 -10.63 -0.41 -2.38
C SER A 144 -11.21 0.36 -3.56
N ARG A 145 -12.03 1.38 -3.30
CA ARG A 145 -12.58 2.29 -4.31
C ARG A 145 -11.48 2.98 -5.09
N THR A 146 -10.57 3.66 -4.40
CA THR A 146 -9.46 4.40 -5.04
C THR A 146 -8.57 3.45 -5.85
N TRP A 147 -8.36 2.23 -5.36
CA TRP A 147 -7.60 1.22 -6.07
C TRP A 147 -8.31 0.72 -7.35
N LEU A 148 -9.63 0.57 -7.32
CA LEU A 148 -10.44 0.23 -8.50
C LEU A 148 -10.45 1.36 -9.52
N GLU A 149 -10.57 2.62 -9.08
CA GLU A 149 -10.52 3.80 -9.94
C GLU A 149 -9.18 3.89 -10.67
N HIS A 150 -8.06 3.69 -9.97
CA HIS A 150 -6.72 3.64 -10.59
C HIS A 150 -6.50 2.44 -11.53
N ARG A 151 -7.40 1.45 -11.55
CA ARG A 151 -7.38 0.33 -12.50
C ARG A 151 -8.39 0.48 -13.64
N ARG A 152 -9.34 1.39 -13.50
CA ARG A 152 -10.43 1.64 -14.46
C ARG A 152 -10.11 2.73 -15.47
N GLU A 153 -8.85 3.15 -15.63
CA GLU A 153 -8.48 4.04 -16.73
C GLU A 153 -9.00 3.49 -18.08
N PRO A 154 -9.54 4.39 -18.93
CA PRO A 154 -10.70 4.10 -19.75
C PRO A 154 -10.33 3.17 -20.89
N ALA A 155 -11.21 2.20 -21.20
CA ALA A 155 -11.25 1.67 -22.56
C ALA A 155 -11.30 2.88 -23.51
N PRO A 156 -10.45 2.96 -24.54
CA PRO A 156 -10.48 4.10 -25.46
C PRO A 156 -11.92 4.22 -25.97
N SER A 157 -12.54 5.37 -25.73
CA SER A 157 -13.84 5.69 -26.31
C SER A 157 -13.67 5.56 -27.82
N ALA A 158 -14.17 4.47 -28.38
CA ALA A 158 -14.31 4.30 -29.81
C ALA A 158 -15.27 5.40 -30.25
N ASN A 159 -14.72 6.51 -30.75
CA ASN A 159 -15.50 7.53 -31.41
C ASN A 159 -16.17 6.85 -32.62
N ALA A 160 -17.50 6.77 -32.57
CA ALA A 160 -18.38 6.37 -33.67
C ALA A 160 -18.73 7.59 -34.52
#